data_AF-A0A9D8LDV1-F1
#
_entry.id   AF-A0A9D8LDV1-F1
#
_cell.length_a   1.000
_cell.length_b   1.000
_cell.length_c   1.000
_cell.angle_alpha   90.00
_cell.angle_beta   90.00
_cell.angle_gamma   90.00
#
_symmetry.space_group_name_H-M   'P 1'
#
loop_
_entity.id
_entity.type
_entity.pdbx_description
1 polymer ?
#
loop_
_entity_poly.entity_id
_entity_poly.type
_entity_poly.pdbx_seq_one_letter_code
_entity_poly.pdbx_strand_id
1 'polypeptide(L)' 'MDTPELVSRLLDTIEHDLLPLTRRGVSGGNKLFGAAILNKSDLSLVVAETNNETENPL' A
#
# COMPACT_ATOMS: atom_id res chain seq x y z
N MET A 1 5.57 -11.60 -17.62
CA MET A 1 5.28 -10.17 -17.45
C MET A 1 6.57 -9.44 -17.66
N ASP A 2 6.57 -8.45 -18.53
CA ASP A 2 7.78 -7.71 -18.84
C ASP A 2 8.04 -6.68 -17.72
N THR A 3 9.30 -6.29 -17.55
CA THR A 3 9.74 -5.44 -16.43
C THR A 3 9.00 -4.09 -16.37
N PRO A 4 8.72 -3.38 -17.49
CA PRO A 4 8.00 -2.11 -17.46
C PRO A 4 6.61 -2.23 -16.85
N GLU A 5 5.84 -3.26 -17.21
CA GLU A 5 4.47 -3.49 -16.74
C GLU A 5 4.44 -3.78 -15.23
N LEU A 6 5.41 -4.56 -14.75
CA LEU A 6 5.57 -4.81 -13.32
C LEU A 6 5.85 -3.49 -12.58
N VAL A 7 6.77 -2.67 -13.08
CA VAL A 7 7.12 -1.39 -12.46
C VAL A 7 5.91 -0.45 -12.45
N SER A 8 5.22 -0.29 -13.57
CA SER A 8 4.01 0.53 -13.65
C SER A 8 2.96 0.09 -12.64
N ARG A 9 2.69 -1.22 -12.54
CA ARG A 9 1.70 -1.73 -11.59
C ARG A 9 2.11 -1.50 -10.13
N LEU A 10 3.40 -1.61 -9.79
CA LEU A 10 3.90 -1.31 -8.45
C LEU A 10 3.73 0.19 -8.11
N LEU A 11 4.02 1.08 -9.06
CA LEU A 11 3.81 2.52 -8.89
C LEU A 11 2.32 2.86 -8.74
N ASP A 12 1.45 2.26 -9.55
CA ASP A 12 0.00 2.41 -9.42
C ASP A 12 -0.50 1.96 -8.05
N THR A 13 0.07 0.88 -7.51
CA THR A 13 -0.27 0.38 -6.17
C THR A 13 0.12 1.40 -5.09
N ILE A 14 1.27 2.04 -5.23
CA ILE A 14 1.70 3.07 -4.29
C ILE A 14 0.76 4.29 -4.35
N GLU A 15 0.46 4.77 -5.55
CA GLU A 15 -0.31 6.01 -5.74
C GLU A 15 -1.80 5.86 -5.43
N HIS A 16 -2.43 4.79 -5.95
CA HIS A 16 -3.88 4.66 -5.93
C HIS A 16 -4.38 3.81 -4.76
N ASP A 17 -3.58 2.85 -4.29
CA ASP A 17 -3.96 1.97 -3.18
C ASP A 17 -3.37 2.46 -1.85
N LEU A 18 -2.05 2.65 -1.75
CA LEU A 18 -1.38 2.95 -0.46
C LEU A 18 -1.48 4.41 -0.02
N LEU A 19 -1.29 5.35 -0.93
CA LEU A 19 -1.24 6.77 -0.58
C LEU A 19 -2.55 7.29 0.05
N PRO A 20 -3.76 6.91 -0.40
CA PRO A 20 -5.00 7.31 0.28
C PRO A 20 -5.14 6.74 1.69
N LEU A 21 -4.76 5.48 1.91
CA LEU A 21 -4.78 4.84 3.25
C LEU A 21 -3.82 5.58 4.18
N THR A 22 -2.60 5.79 3.70
CA THR A 22 -1.52 6.41 4.46
C THR A 22 -1.86 7.85 4.84
N ARG A 23 -2.45 8.63 3.92
CA ARG A 23 -2.93 9.99 4.23
C ARG A 23 -3.93 9.99 5.39
N ARG A 24 -4.87 9.04 5.39
CA ARG A 24 -5.85 8.92 6.48
C ARG A 24 -5.19 8.50 7.79
N GLY A 25 -4.33 7.48 7.77
CA GLY A 25 -3.60 7.01 8.95
C GLY A 25 -2.76 8.12 9.59
N VAL A 26 -1.97 8.85 8.79
CA VAL A 26 -1.15 9.96 9.28
C VAL A 26 -2.01 11.10 9.82
N SER A 27 -3.13 11.43 9.16
CA SER A 27 -4.05 12.45 9.69
C SER A 27 -4.67 12.06 11.05
N GLY A 28 -4.75 10.75 11.32
CA GLY A 28 -5.17 10.19 12.61
C GLY A 28 -4.06 10.09 13.66
N GLY A 29 -2.82 10.46 13.32
CA GLY A 29 -1.67 10.42 14.23
C GLY A 29 -0.78 9.18 14.09
N ASN A 30 -1.05 8.27 13.13
CA ASN A 30 -0.18 7.13 12.85
C ASN A 30 1.07 7.56 12.05
N LYS A 31 2.12 6.74 12.07
CA LYS A 31 3.33 6.98 11.28
C LYS A 31 3.13 6.71 9.79
N LEU A 32 3.97 7.35 8.98
CA LEU A 32 4.00 7.15 7.52
C LEU A 32 4.60 5.78 7.17
N PHE A 33 3.77 4.73 7.16
CA PHE A 33 4.18 3.40 6.74
C PHE A 33 3.00 2.66 6.11
N GLY A 34 3.21 2.02 4.96
CA GLY A 34 2.19 1.28 4.24
C GLY A 34 2.77 0.08 3.50
N ALA A 35 1.95 -0.96 3.32
CA ALA A 35 2.34 -2.19 2.66
C ALA A 35 1.18 -2.75 1.83
N ALA A 36 1.50 -3.37 0.70
CA ALA A 36 0.54 -4.06 -0.14
C ALA A 36 1.06 -5.45 -0.52
N ILE A 37 0.14 -6.42 -0.60
CA ILE A 37 0.38 -7.75 -1.13
C ILE A 37 -0.39 -7.86 -2.45
N LEU A 38 0.31 -8.30 -3.49
CA LEU A 38 -0.23 -8.51 -4.82
C LEU A 38 -0.15 -9.99 -5.17
N ASN A 39 -1.15 -10.50 -5.88
CA ASN A 39 -1.10 -11.85 -6.41
C ASN A 39 -0.04 -11.92 -7.52
N LYS A 40 0.90 -12.87 -7.43
CA LYS A 40 2.00 -12.98 -8.39
C LYS A 40 1.54 -13.28 -9.81
N SER A 41 0.43 -13.98 -10.01
CA SER A 41 0.01 -14.41 -11.35
C SER A 41 -0.54 -13.27 -12.20
N ASP A 42 -1.20 -12.29 -11.58
CA ASP A 42 -1.95 -11.24 -12.28
C ASP A 42 -1.75 -9.83 -11.70
N LEU A 43 -0.97 -9.69 -10.62
CA LEU A 43 -0.76 -8.47 -9.86
C LEU A 43 -2.06 -7.81 -9.36
N SER A 44 -3.13 -8.60 -9.20
CA SER A 44 -4.32 -8.16 -8.49
C SER A 44 -3.96 -7.84 -7.04
N LEU A 45 -4.54 -6.77 -6.50
CA LEU A 45 -4.35 -6.40 -5.11
C LEU A 45 -5.03 -7.43 -4.21
N VAL A 46 -4.28 -8.04 -3.29
CA VAL A 46 -4.81 -8.95 -2.27
C VAL A 46 -5.18 -8.14 -1.02
N VAL A 47 -4.26 -7.29 -0.56
CA VAL A 47 -4.47 -6.40 0.59
C VAL A 47 -3.53 -5.20 0.49
N ALA A 48 -4.00 -4.03 0.92
CA ALA A 48 -3.20 -2.84 1.14
C ALA A 48 -3.57 -2.26 2.50
N GLU A 49 -2.57 -1.97 3.34
CA GLU A 49 -2.78 -1.45 4.68
C GLU A 49 -1.73 -0.39 5.05
N THR A 50 -2.02 0.38 6.08
CA THR A 50 -1.10 1.35 6.69
C THR A 50 -0.92 1.05 8.18
N ASN A 51 0.19 1.54 8.76
CA ASN A 51 0.42 1.40 10.19
C ASN A 51 -0.73 2.04 11.00
N ASN A 52 -1.12 1.37 12.08
CA ASN A 52 -2.19 1.79 12.98
C ASN A 52 -1.70 1.85 14.44
N GLU A 53 -0.56 2.52 14.66
CA GLU A 53 0.12 2.62 15.96
C GLU A 53 -0.76 3.20 17.08
N THR A 54 -1.71 4.06 16.74
CA THR A 54 -2.65 4.65 17.71
C THR A 54 -3.64 3.62 18.28
N GLU A 55 -3.98 2.57 17.54
CA GLU A 55 -4.80 1.45 18.01
C GLU A 55 -3.94 0.33 18.60
N ASN A 56 -2.86 -0.04 17.90
CA ASN A 56 -1.90 -1.02 18.37
C ASN A 56 -0.47 -0.63 17.93
N PRO A 57 0.43 -0.31 18.87
CA PRO A 57 1.76 0.18 18.55
C PRO A 57 2.76 -0.89 18.09
N LEU A 58 2.37 -2.17 18.09
CA LEU A 58 3.19 -3.32 17.66
C LEU A 58 2.88 -3.75 16.23
#